data_AF-K9UDH7-F1
#
_entry.id   AF-K9UDH7-F1
#
_cell.length_a   1.000
_cell.length_b   1.000
_cell.length_c   1.000
_cell.angle_alpha   90.00
_cell.angle_beta   90.00
_cell.angle_gamma   90.00
#
_symmetry.space_group_name_H-M   'P 1'
#
loop_
_entity.id
_entity.type
_entity.pdbx_description
1 polymer ?
#
loop_
_entity_poly.entity_id
_entity_poly.type
_entity_poly.pdbx_seq_one_letter_code
_entity_poly.pdbx_strand_id
1 'polypeptide(L)' 'MQNPFQYKTRFGLYRATIRAMDELSTTKRAWWIRQALFHCDREFPDFSEQLRELIYRPATLEDLTRSNEIKN' A
#
# COMPACT_ATOMS: atom_id res chain seq x y z
N MET A 1 -2.56 -10.53 7.76
CA MET A 1 -2.91 -9.49 6.76
C MET A 1 -3.83 -10.10 5.71
N GLN A 2 -4.81 -9.35 5.21
CA GLN A 2 -5.71 -9.83 4.15
C GLN A 2 -5.04 -9.74 2.77
N ASN A 3 -5.60 -10.45 1.80
CA ASN A 3 -5.17 -10.38 0.40
C ASN A 3 -5.42 -8.96 -0.16
N PRO A 4 -4.47 -8.34 -0.90
CA PRO A 4 -4.63 -6.99 -1.46
C PRO A 4 -5.91 -6.73 -2.26
N PHE A 5 -6.43 -7.75 -2.94
CA PHE A 5 -7.67 -7.64 -3.73
C PHE A 5 -8.93 -7.39 -2.88
N GLN A 6 -8.84 -7.56 -1.55
CA GLN A 6 -9.94 -7.28 -0.63
C GLN A 6 -10.06 -5.79 -0.29
N TYR A 7 -9.03 -4.97 -0.57
CA TYR A 7 -9.06 -3.53 -0.29
C TYR A 7 -9.72 -2.77 -1.44
N LYS A 8 -10.91 -2.23 -1.16
CA LYS A 8 -11.77 -1.54 -2.15
C LYS A 8 -11.51 -0.03 -2.26
N THR A 9 -10.62 0.52 -1.44
CA THR A 9 -10.31 1.95 -1.43
C THR A 9 -8.80 2.17 -1.50
N ARG A 10 -8.39 3.27 -2.17
CA ARG A 10 -6.98 3.70 -2.27
C ARG A 10 -6.33 3.80 -0.89
N PHE A 11 -6.98 4.51 0.03
CA PHE A 11 -6.49 4.70 1.39
C PHE A 11 -6.37 3.38 2.18
N GLY A 12 -7.34 2.47 2.01
CA GLY A 12 -7.29 1.15 2.63
C GLY A 12 -6.10 0.33 2.15
N LEU A 13 -5.87 0.32 0.84
CA LEU A 13 -4.72 -0.37 0.23
C LEU A 13 -3.39 0.27 0.64
N TYR A 14 -3.31 1.61 0.70
CA TYR A 14 -2.13 2.34 1.13
C TYR A 14 -1.73 1.99 2.56
N ARG A 15 -2.67 2.12 3.50
CA ARG A 15 -2.44 1.79 4.92
C ARG A 15 -2.07 0.32 5.10
N ALA A 16 -2.68 -0.57 4.34
CA ALA A 16 -2.35 -1.99 4.37
C ALA A 16 -0.95 -2.27 3.82
N THR A 17 -0.51 -1.50 2.82
CA THR A 17 0.83 -1.62 2.24
C THR A 17 1.91 -1.18 3.24
N ILE A 18 1.67 -0.12 4.00
CA ILE A 18 2.56 0.28 5.11
C ILE A 18 2.70 -0.86 6.13
N ARG A 19 1.56 -1.42 6.58
CA ARG A 19 1.60 -2.57 7.50
C ARG A 19 2.33 -3.77 6.89
N ALA A 20 2.15 -4.02 5.59
CA ALA A 20 2.84 -5.11 4.89
C ALA A 20 4.36 -4.94 4.91
N MET A 21 4.83 -3.70 4.77
CA MET A 21 6.24 -3.33 4.86
C MET A 21 6.80 -3.48 6.28
N ASP A 22 5.99 -3.26 7.31
CA ASP A 22 6.45 -3.36 8.71
C ASP A 22 6.35 -4.80 9.25
N GLU A 23 5.23 -5.48 9.01
CA GLU A 23 4.84 -6.70 9.73
C GLU A 23 5.20 -8.00 9.00
N LEU A 24 5.30 -8.00 7.66
CA LEU A 24 5.51 -9.23 6.90
C LEU A 24 6.99 -9.58 6.76
N SER A 25 7.30 -10.88 6.90
CA SER A 25 8.61 -11.42 6.54
C SER A 25 8.91 -11.25 5.05
N THR A 26 10.19 -11.25 4.67
CA THR A 26 10.68 -10.93 3.32
C THR A 26 9.89 -11.61 2.20
N THR A 27 9.70 -12.94 2.26
CA THR A 27 8.99 -13.68 1.21
C THR A 27 7.50 -13.33 1.15
N LYS A 28 6.84 -13.22 2.30
CA LYS A 28 5.41 -12.87 2.36
C LYS A 28 5.19 -11.43 1.89
N ARG A 29 6.10 -10.53 2.26
CA ARG A 29 6.10 -9.13 1.84
C ARG A 29 6.24 -9.00 0.33
N ALA A 30 7.21 -9.68 -0.28
CA ALA A 30 7.41 -9.65 -1.73
C ALA A 30 6.18 -10.15 -2.50
N TRP A 31 5.57 -11.25 -2.04
CA TRP A 31 4.32 -11.74 -2.62
C TRP A 31 3.20 -10.71 -2.47
N TRP A 32 3.00 -10.17 -1.26
CA TRP A 32 1.91 -9.24 -0.95
C TRP A 32 2.03 -7.94 -1.77
N ILE A 33 3.23 -7.37 -1.86
CA ILE A 33 3.52 -6.18 -2.67
C ILE A 33 3.17 -6.39 -4.14
N ARG A 34 3.58 -7.53 -4.71
CA ARG A 34 3.29 -7.84 -6.11
C ARG A 34 1.78 -7.89 -6.37
N GLN A 35 1.01 -8.51 -5.46
CA GLN A 35 -0.44 -8.55 -5.57
C GLN A 35 -1.07 -7.17 -5.39
N ALA A 36 -0.54 -6.35 -4.47
CA ALA A 36 -1.02 -4.99 -4.24
C ALA A 36 -0.79 -4.08 -5.43
N LEU A 37 0.38 -4.14 -6.07
CA LEU A 37 0.67 -3.40 -7.29
C LEU A 37 -0.25 -3.83 -8.44
N PHE A 38 -0.43 -5.13 -8.65
CA PHE A 38 -1.33 -5.62 -9.69
C PHE A 38 -2.78 -5.18 -9.48
N HIS A 39 -3.28 -5.27 -8.25
CA HIS A 39 -4.61 -4.79 -7.89
C HIS A 39 -4.73 -3.27 -8.08
N CYS A 40 -3.71 -2.51 -7.67
CA CYS A 40 -3.66 -1.06 -7.84
C CYS A 40 -3.66 -0.66 -9.31
N ASP A 41 -2.81 -1.27 -10.15
CA ASP A 41 -2.75 -1.00 -11.59
C ASP A 41 -4.10 -1.23 -12.29
N ARG A 42 -4.92 -2.15 -11.78
CA ARG A 42 -6.23 -2.49 -12.36
C ARG A 42 -7.38 -1.62 -11.85
N GLU A 43 -7.45 -1.39 -10.54
CA GLU A 43 -8.60 -0.71 -9.91
C GLU A 43 -8.34 0.77 -9.61
N PHE A 44 -7.08 1.17 -9.42
CA PHE A 44 -6.64 2.51 -9.06
C PHE A 44 -5.40 2.93 -9.87
N PRO A 45 -5.48 2.97 -11.22
CA PRO A 45 -4.31 3.17 -12.07
C PRO A 45 -3.58 4.49 -11.80
N ASP A 46 -4.30 5.52 -11.38
CA ASP A 46 -3.78 6.83 -10.97
C ASP A 46 -2.97 6.80 -9.66
N PHE A 47 -3.18 5.76 -8.85
CA PHE A 47 -2.58 5.60 -7.53
C PHE A 47 -1.35 4.66 -7.52
N SER A 48 -1.09 3.99 -8.63
CA SER A 48 0.00 3.00 -8.73
C SER A 48 1.38 3.61 -8.46
N GLU A 49 1.65 4.81 -8.96
CA GLU A 49 2.92 5.51 -8.73
C GLU A 49 3.14 5.77 -7.24
N GLN A 50 2.12 6.30 -6.55
CA GLN A 50 2.20 6.57 -5.12
C GLN A 50 2.39 5.28 -4.30
N LEU A 51 1.76 4.18 -4.72
CA LEU A 51 1.96 2.87 -4.08
C LEU A 51 3.39 2.32 -4.29
N ARG A 52 3.97 2.54 -5.48
CA ARG A 52 5.36 2.16 -5.78
C ARG A 52 6.34 2.99 -4.97
N GLU A 53 6.13 4.30 -4.86
CA GLU A 53 6.96 5.18 -4.02
C GLU A 53 6.99 4.68 -2.58
N LEU A 54 5.85 4.27 -2.03
CA LEU A 54 5.77 3.71 -0.69
C LEU A 54 6.59 2.42 -0.52
N ILE A 55 6.74 1.61 -1.56
CA ILE A 55 7.53 0.37 -1.49
C ILE A 55 9.04 0.68 -1.45
N TYR A 56 9.49 1.67 -2.23
CA TYR A 56 10.91 2.04 -2.31
C TYR A 56 11.34 3.01 -1.22
N ARG A 57 10.41 3.84 -0.73
CA ARG A 57 10.57 4.78 0.39
C ARG A 57 9.43 4.52 1.38
N PRO A 58 9.54 3.49 2.22
CA PRO A 58 8.49 3.13 3.16
C PRO A 58 8.18 4.28 4.11
N ALA A 59 6.98 4.84 3.95
CA ALA A 59 6.37 5.68 4.96
C ALA A 59 5.83 4.79 6.09
N THR A 60 5.92 5.29 7.31
CA THR A 60 5.41 4.63 8.51
C THR A 60 3.93 4.97 8.74
N LEU A 61 3.25 4.22 9.61
CA LEU A 61 1.88 4.57 10.02
C LEU A 61 1.80 5.93 10.71
N GLU A 62 2.90 6.39 11.33
CA GLU A 62 2.99 7.70 11.99
C GLU A 62 3.03 8.84 10.96
N ASP A 63 3.67 8.62 9.81
CA ASP A 63 3.69 9.58 8.70
C ASP A 63 2.28 9.82 8.14
N LEU A 64 1.45 8.78 8.10
CA LEU A 64 0.04 8.86 7.71
C LEU A 64 -0.80 9.74 8.64
N THR A 65 -0.57 9.68 9.95
CA THR A 65 -1.30 10.50 10.93
C THR A 65 -0.92 11.99 10.89
N ARG A 66 0.28 12.30 10.40
CA ARG A 66 0.71 13.70 10.16
C ARG A 66 0.22 14.22 8.81
N SER A 67 -0.01 13.34 7.85
CA SER A 67 -0.49 13.65 6.51
C SER A 67 -2.02 13.64 6.43
N ASN A 68 -2.68 14.53 7.17
CA ASN A 68 -4.13 14.80 7.05
C ASN A 68 -4.49 15.57 5.75
N GLU A 69 -3.61 15.54 4.75
CA GLU A 69 -3.75 16.22 3.45
C GLU A 69 -3.54 15.28 2.26
N ILE A 70 -3.91 14.00 2.38
CA ILE A 70 -4.15 13.20 1.17
C ILE A 70 -5.45 13.73 0.57
N LYS A 71 -5.31 14.80 -0.23
CA LYS A 71 -6.38 15.56 -0.88
C LYS A 71 -7.37 14.59 -1.57
N ASN A 72 -8.65 14.84 -1.30
CA ASN A 72 -9.79 14.27 -2.03
C ASN A 72 -9.62 14.36 -3.54
#